data_AF-A0A388PE64-F1
#
_entry.id   AF-A0A388PE64-F1
#
_cell.length_a   1.000
_cell.length_b   1.000
_cell.length_c   1.000
_cell.angle_alpha   90.00
_cell.angle_beta   90.00
_cell.angle_gamma   90.00
#
_symmetry.space_group_name_H-M   'P 1'
#
loop_
_entity.id
_entity.type
_entity.pdbx_description
1 polymer ?
#
loop_
_entity_poly.entity_id
_entity_poly.type
_entity_poly.pdbx_seq_one_letter_code
_entity_poly.pdbx_strand_id
1 'polypeptide(L)'
;MSPAWTTRRPAQGWSLFLANANYGFYLISNWPNDAIKVTTAKAIAKKDTWQHVFLTYDGSGKAEGIKLYVDGVMAPLNLEVNKLTTSSQAKTPTRLGQRSTSEFFDGAAQELRFYNRALTGSEANVLAKVDDLRALLTAKPNPRPKKSCSTTISASAAPTSKSPPPVSSNSKPSSNPSRP
;
A
#
# COMPACT_ATOMS: atom_id res chain seq x y z
N MET A 1 26.44 -9.80 47.59
CA MET A 1 26.82 -9.13 46.34
C MET A 1 25.59 -9.10 45.44
N SER A 2 25.00 -7.93 45.20
CA SER A 2 23.79 -7.70 44.39
C SER A 2 24.09 -6.59 43.36
N PRO A 3 23.37 -6.43 42.25
CA PRO A 3 22.90 -7.43 41.27
C PRO A 3 23.35 -7.08 39.82
N ALA A 4 23.29 -8.07 38.91
CA ALA A 4 23.53 -7.86 37.48
C ALA A 4 22.36 -7.07 36.86
N TRP A 5 22.59 -5.78 36.59
CA TRP A 5 21.66 -4.94 35.84
C TRP A 5 21.33 -5.60 34.50
N THR A 6 20.05 -5.89 34.30
CA THR A 6 19.48 -6.35 33.03
C THR A 6 19.84 -5.37 31.92
N THR A 7 20.81 -5.73 31.08
CA THR A 7 21.04 -5.03 29.80
C THR A 7 19.74 -5.11 29.02
N ARG A 8 19.06 -3.97 28.88
CA ARG A 8 17.87 -3.84 28.03
C ARG A 8 18.27 -4.35 26.65
N ARG A 9 17.79 -5.52 26.24
CA ARG A 9 18.13 -6.04 24.91
C ARG A 9 17.60 -5.04 23.88
N PRO A 10 18.42 -4.63 22.91
CA PRO A 10 17.94 -3.76 21.84
C PRO A 10 16.74 -4.43 21.16
N ALA A 11 15.73 -3.64 20.79
CA ALA A 11 14.58 -4.16 20.09
C ALA A 11 15.06 -4.84 18.81
N GLN A 12 14.71 -6.12 18.61
CA GLN A 12 15.02 -6.89 17.42
C GLN A 12 13.73 -7.52 16.92
N GLY A 13 13.60 -7.73 15.61
CA GLY A 13 12.40 -8.28 15.01
C GLY A 13 11.66 -7.27 14.15
N TRP A 14 10.40 -7.55 13.94
CA TRP A 14 9.50 -6.72 13.15
C TRP A 14 8.28 -6.31 13.97
N SER A 15 7.66 -5.22 13.57
CA SER A 15 6.40 -4.76 14.16
C SER A 15 5.62 -4.00 13.12
N LEU A 16 4.38 -4.41 12.88
CA LEU A 16 3.37 -3.57 12.23
C LEU A 16 2.66 -2.77 13.34
N PHE A 17 2.49 -1.48 13.16
CA PHE A 17 1.91 -0.60 14.17
C PHE A 17 1.02 0.46 13.52
N LEU A 18 0.18 1.08 14.35
CA LEU A 18 -0.66 2.21 13.99
C LEU A 18 -0.32 3.37 14.92
N ALA A 19 0.05 4.52 14.37
CA ALA A 19 0.32 5.72 15.15
C ALA A 19 -0.10 6.96 14.35
N ASN A 20 -0.76 7.93 14.98
CA ASN A 20 -1.21 9.17 14.32
C ASN A 20 -1.96 8.91 13.00
N ALA A 21 -2.84 7.91 12.99
CA ALA A 21 -3.59 7.44 11.82
C ALA A 21 -2.72 6.97 10.62
N ASN A 22 -1.44 6.67 10.86
CA ASN A 22 -0.52 6.08 9.89
C ASN A 22 -0.22 4.63 10.25
N TYR A 23 -0.30 3.74 9.26
CA TYR A 23 0.24 2.40 9.39
C TYR A 23 1.75 2.47 9.23
N GLY A 24 2.48 1.79 10.10
CA GLY A 24 3.93 1.79 10.08
C GLY A 24 4.51 0.42 10.32
N PHE A 25 5.72 0.21 9.82
CA PHE A 25 6.44 -1.04 9.96
C PHE A 25 7.88 -0.81 10.38
N TYR A 26 8.29 -1.60 11.37
CA TYR A 26 9.65 -1.72 11.81
C TYR A 26 10.23 -3.06 11.35
N LEU A 27 11.48 -3.02 10.91
CA LEU A 27 12.34 -4.19 10.81
C LEU A 27 13.67 -3.83 11.46
N ILE A 28 14.00 -4.43 12.60
CA ILE A 28 15.09 -3.97 13.46
C ILE A 28 16.04 -5.12 13.73
N SER A 29 17.32 -4.88 13.49
CA SER A 29 18.41 -5.64 14.11
C SER A 29 18.94 -4.90 15.33
N ASN A 30 19.30 -3.61 15.17
CA ASN A 30 19.74 -2.74 16.23
C ASN A 30 19.25 -1.30 16.01
N TRP A 31 18.29 -0.85 16.81
CA TRP A 31 17.74 0.51 16.67
C TRP A 31 18.68 1.60 17.22
N PRO A 32 18.84 2.75 16.55
CA PRO A 32 18.34 3.10 15.21
C PRO A 32 19.34 2.81 14.07
N ASN A 33 20.52 2.28 14.39
CA ASN A 33 21.64 2.24 13.46
C ASN A 33 21.56 1.14 12.40
N ASP A 34 20.78 0.08 12.66
CA ASP A 34 20.63 -1.10 11.82
C ASP A 34 19.16 -1.54 11.81
N ALA A 35 18.36 -0.79 11.05
CA ALA A 35 16.91 -0.94 11.01
C ALA A 35 16.32 -0.39 9.71
N ILE A 36 15.08 -0.78 9.44
CA ILE A 36 14.17 -0.09 8.54
C ILE A 36 12.96 0.39 9.34
N LYS A 37 12.56 1.62 9.09
CA LYS A 37 11.28 2.17 9.55
C LYS A 37 10.59 2.84 8.38
N VAL A 38 9.38 2.37 8.09
CA VAL A 38 8.50 2.98 7.10
C VAL A 38 7.15 3.30 7.73
N THR A 39 6.54 4.38 7.28
CA THR A 39 5.17 4.77 7.64
C THR A 39 4.41 5.11 6.37
N THR A 40 3.08 5.03 6.37
CA THR A 40 2.28 5.56 5.26
C THR A 40 2.56 7.04 5.11
N ALA A 41 2.72 7.52 3.87
CA ALA A 41 3.02 8.93 3.60
C ALA A 41 1.86 9.88 3.95
N LYS A 42 0.65 9.34 4.08
CA LYS A 42 -0.56 10.05 4.50
C LYS A 42 -1.23 9.27 5.63
N ALA A 43 -1.92 10.00 6.51
CA ALA A 43 -2.79 9.43 7.52
C ALA A 43 -4.04 8.83 6.84
N ILE A 44 -4.02 7.51 6.61
CA ILE A 44 -5.06 6.78 5.87
C ILE A 44 -5.85 5.79 6.73
N ALA A 45 -5.46 5.60 7.99
CA ALA A 45 -6.21 4.77 8.91
C ALA A 45 -7.52 5.45 9.32
N LYS A 46 -8.62 4.70 9.28
CA LYS A 46 -9.97 5.15 9.64
C LYS A 46 -10.33 4.56 10.99
N LYS A 47 -10.85 5.38 11.89
CA LYS A 47 -11.41 4.89 13.16
C LYS A 47 -12.73 4.17 12.93
N ASP A 48 -13.04 3.22 13.81
CA ASP A 48 -14.32 2.51 13.88
C ASP A 48 -14.75 1.84 12.56
N THR A 49 -13.78 1.50 11.71
CA THR A 49 -13.99 0.90 10.39
C THR A 49 -13.03 -0.27 10.23
N TRP A 50 -13.54 -1.42 9.81
CA TRP A 50 -12.69 -2.55 9.44
C TRP A 50 -11.85 -2.18 8.21
N GLN A 51 -10.53 -2.33 8.33
CA GLN A 51 -9.60 -2.12 7.23
C GLN A 51 -8.72 -3.33 7.06
N HIS A 52 -8.56 -3.77 5.82
CA HIS A 52 -7.62 -4.84 5.51
C HIS A 52 -6.23 -4.24 5.33
N VAL A 53 -5.32 -4.56 6.26
CA VAL A 53 -3.92 -4.12 6.21
C VAL A 53 -3.05 -5.29 5.82
N PHE A 54 -2.29 -5.13 4.76
CA PHE A 54 -1.39 -6.17 4.27
C PHE A 54 0.00 -5.60 4.02
N LEU A 55 1.02 -6.31 4.49
CA LEU A 55 2.42 -5.94 4.30
C LEU A 55 3.18 -7.10 3.69
N THR A 56 4.02 -6.79 2.72
CA THR A 56 4.97 -7.74 2.12
C THR A 56 6.38 -7.18 2.19
N TYR A 57 7.34 -8.08 2.30
CA TYR A 57 8.75 -7.78 2.29
C TYR A 57 9.51 -8.85 1.51
N ASP A 58 10.44 -8.43 0.66
CA ASP A 58 11.20 -9.32 -0.23
C ASP A 58 12.51 -9.87 0.37
N GLY A 59 12.89 -9.43 1.57
CA GLY A 59 14.13 -9.86 2.23
C GLY A 59 15.39 -9.10 1.82
N SER A 60 15.27 -8.04 1.01
CA SER A 60 16.40 -7.30 0.41
C SER A 60 17.31 -6.55 1.39
N GLY A 61 16.96 -6.44 2.66
CA GLY A 61 17.59 -5.51 3.61
C GLY A 61 17.26 -4.04 3.32
N LYS A 62 16.31 -3.75 2.43
CA LYS A 62 16.01 -2.40 1.94
C LYS A 62 14.53 -2.03 2.12
N ALA A 63 14.27 -0.75 2.39
CA ALA A 63 12.91 -0.24 2.54
C ALA A 63 12.08 -0.33 1.26
N GLU A 64 12.74 -0.28 0.10
CA GLU A 64 12.14 -0.43 -1.24
C GLU A 64 11.51 -1.82 -1.45
N GLY A 65 12.00 -2.83 -0.73
CA GLY A 65 11.44 -4.17 -0.71
C GLY A 65 10.16 -4.31 0.10
N ILE A 66 9.77 -3.27 0.85
CA ILE A 66 8.56 -3.25 1.68
C ILE A 66 7.42 -2.63 0.89
N LYS A 67 6.29 -3.32 0.83
CA LYS A 67 5.05 -2.77 0.28
C LYS A 67 3.94 -2.94 1.31
N LEU A 68 3.21 -1.85 1.55
CA LEU A 68 2.07 -1.81 2.45
C LEU A 68 0.81 -1.52 1.63
N TYR A 69 -0.24 -2.29 1.90
CA TYR A 69 -1.53 -2.17 1.25
C TYR A 69 -2.60 -1.94 2.31
N VAL A 70 -3.51 -1.03 2.03
CA VAL A 70 -4.71 -0.77 2.84
C VAL A 70 -5.91 -0.97 1.93
N ASP A 71 -6.86 -1.80 2.35
CA ASP A 71 -8.06 -2.16 1.58
C ASP A 71 -7.71 -2.66 0.16
N GLY A 72 -6.58 -3.38 0.06
CA GLY A 72 -6.09 -3.97 -1.19
C GLY A 72 -5.42 -2.98 -2.16
N VAL A 73 -5.21 -1.73 -1.75
CA VAL A 73 -4.54 -0.68 -2.54
C VAL A 73 -3.19 -0.36 -1.94
N MET A 74 -2.15 -0.28 -2.78
CA MET A 74 -0.80 0.04 -2.31
C MET A 74 -0.74 1.47 -1.79
N ALA A 75 -0.27 1.63 -0.55
CA ALA A 75 -0.08 2.92 0.08
C ALA A 75 1.34 3.45 -0.19
N PRO A 76 1.50 4.71 -0.62
CA PRO A 76 2.81 5.35 -0.66
C PRO A 76 3.44 5.38 0.75
N LEU A 77 4.74 5.14 0.83
CA LEU A 77 5.47 5.07 2.10
C LEU A 77 6.41 6.28 2.26
N ASN A 78 6.51 6.77 3.48
CA ASN A 78 7.59 7.61 3.96
C ASN A 78 8.68 6.72 4.58
N LEU A 79 9.92 6.90 4.15
CA LEU A 79 11.06 6.13 4.61
C LEU A 79 11.79 6.94 5.68
N GLU A 80 11.70 6.51 6.93
CA GLU A 80 12.32 7.23 8.05
C GLU A 80 13.71 6.68 8.38
N VAL A 81 13.89 5.35 8.28
CA VAL A 81 15.18 4.68 8.46
C VAL A 81 15.32 3.60 7.39
N ASN A 82 16.48 3.52 6.74
CA ASN A 82 16.81 2.50 5.74
C ASN A 82 18.29 2.10 5.84
N LYS A 83 18.66 1.45 6.96
CA LYS A 83 20.05 1.11 7.31
C LYS A 83 20.24 -0.36 7.67
N LEU A 84 19.26 -1.22 7.37
CA LEU A 84 19.33 -2.62 7.74
C LEU A 84 20.44 -3.33 6.94
N THR A 85 21.39 -3.93 7.66
CA THR A 85 22.53 -4.67 7.10
C THR A 85 22.70 -6.04 7.74
N THR A 86 22.19 -6.23 8.97
CA THR A 86 22.27 -7.51 9.65
C THR A 86 20.89 -8.13 9.89
N SER A 87 20.88 -9.37 10.41
CA SER A 87 19.65 -10.15 10.58
C SER A 87 18.71 -9.53 11.63
N SER A 88 17.47 -9.32 11.22
CA SER A 88 16.37 -8.90 12.09
C SER A 88 15.66 -10.07 12.79
N GLN A 89 16.20 -11.29 12.76
CA GLN A 89 15.58 -12.44 13.43
C GLN A 89 15.56 -12.26 14.94
N ALA A 90 14.36 -12.19 15.51
CA ALA A 90 14.15 -12.11 16.95
C ALA A 90 13.93 -13.49 17.56
N LYS A 91 14.43 -13.70 18.78
CA LYS A 91 14.12 -14.88 19.61
C LYS A 91 12.81 -14.74 20.39
N THR A 92 12.21 -13.55 20.38
CA THR A 92 10.96 -13.26 21.08
C THR A 92 9.76 -13.80 20.30
N PRO A 93 8.72 -14.33 20.97
CA PRO A 93 7.51 -14.75 20.29
C PRO A 93 6.80 -13.55 19.65
N THR A 94 6.05 -13.81 18.57
CA THR A 94 5.15 -12.83 17.97
C THR A 94 4.08 -12.44 18.98
N ARG A 95 3.88 -11.13 19.16
CA ARG A 95 2.85 -10.57 20.05
C ARG A 95 1.81 -9.83 19.22
N LEU A 96 0.57 -9.87 19.69
CA LEU A 96 -0.56 -9.16 19.12
C LEU A 96 -1.15 -8.25 20.19
N GLY A 97 -1.63 -7.08 19.79
CA GLY A 97 -2.28 -6.14 20.70
C GLY A 97 -1.34 -5.35 21.63
N GLN A 98 -0.05 -5.70 21.70
CA GLN A 98 0.96 -4.93 22.42
C GLN A 98 2.35 -5.20 21.87
N ARG A 99 3.21 -4.18 21.85
CA ARG A 99 4.63 -4.35 21.50
C ARG A 99 5.49 -4.73 22.70
N SER A 100 5.31 -4.05 23.82
CA SER A 100 6.12 -4.24 25.03
C SER A 100 5.23 -4.30 26.28
N THR A 101 5.63 -3.65 27.37
CA THR A 101 4.82 -3.46 28.58
C THR A 101 3.93 -2.22 28.50
N SER A 102 3.99 -1.48 27.38
CA SER A 102 3.20 -0.31 27.06
C SER A 102 2.83 -0.33 25.56
N GLU A 103 2.06 0.66 25.10
CA GLU A 103 1.59 0.79 23.71
C GLU A 103 0.60 -0.33 23.33
N PHE A 104 -0.51 -0.38 24.08
CA PHE A 104 -1.61 -1.29 23.78
C PHE A 104 -2.34 -0.83 22.53
N PHE A 105 -2.69 -1.79 21.68
CA PHE A 105 -3.58 -1.56 20.56
C PHE A 105 -5.01 -1.48 21.07
N ASP A 106 -5.65 -0.35 20.83
CA ASP A 106 -7.06 -0.13 21.12
C ASP A 106 -7.86 -0.35 19.83
N GLY A 107 -8.38 -1.57 19.68
CA GLY A 107 -9.12 -1.99 18.49
C GLY A 107 -9.33 -3.50 18.43
N ALA A 108 -9.97 -3.94 17.35
CA ALA A 108 -10.19 -5.36 17.05
C ALA A 108 -9.32 -5.82 15.87
N ALA A 109 -8.94 -7.09 15.88
CA ALA A 109 -8.19 -7.71 14.79
C ALA A 109 -8.83 -9.07 14.44
N GLN A 110 -8.88 -9.38 13.15
CA GLN A 110 -9.47 -10.63 12.63
C GLN A 110 -8.62 -11.15 11.46
N GLU A 111 -8.71 -12.44 11.18
CA GLU A 111 -8.12 -13.09 9.99
C GLU A 111 -6.60 -12.86 9.84
N LEU A 112 -5.84 -13.01 10.92
CA LEU A 112 -4.39 -12.87 10.87
C LEU A 112 -3.77 -14.01 10.07
N ARG A 113 -2.94 -13.65 9.08
CA ARG A 113 -2.26 -14.60 8.19
C ARG A 113 -0.79 -14.23 8.05
N PHE A 114 0.05 -15.26 8.00
CA PHE A 114 1.48 -15.14 7.75
C PHE A 114 1.85 -15.93 6.51
N TYR A 115 2.71 -15.36 5.67
CA TYR A 115 3.16 -15.97 4.43
C TYR A 115 4.69 -16.05 4.43
N ASN A 116 5.23 -17.15 3.91
CA ASN A 116 6.67 -17.37 3.77
C ASN A 116 7.22 -16.85 2.43
N ARG A 117 6.45 -16.02 1.72
CA ARG A 117 6.84 -15.40 0.45
C ARG A 117 6.26 -13.99 0.35
N ALA A 118 6.89 -13.17 -0.49
CA ALA A 118 6.33 -11.89 -0.87
C ALA A 118 5.11 -12.10 -1.78
N LEU A 119 3.95 -11.58 -1.36
CA LEU A 119 2.73 -11.59 -2.17
C LEU A 119 2.71 -10.36 -3.10
N THR A 120 2.14 -10.55 -4.28
CA THR A 120 1.97 -9.50 -5.28
C THR A 120 0.83 -8.55 -4.91
N GLY A 121 0.79 -7.38 -5.57
CA GLY A 121 -0.30 -6.43 -5.36
C GLY A 121 -1.68 -6.98 -5.74
N SER A 122 -1.76 -7.79 -6.80
CA SER A 122 -3.01 -8.44 -7.19
C SER A 122 -3.49 -9.45 -6.15
N GLU A 123 -2.58 -10.24 -5.57
CA GLU A 123 -2.91 -11.17 -4.49
C GLU A 123 -3.38 -10.40 -3.24
N ALA A 124 -2.70 -9.33 -2.85
CA ALA A 124 -3.13 -8.47 -1.74
C ALA A 124 -4.53 -7.86 -1.99
N ASN A 125 -4.83 -7.48 -3.24
CA ASN A 125 -6.15 -6.96 -3.60
C ASN A 125 -7.26 -8.01 -3.49
N VAL A 126 -7.00 -9.24 -3.92
CA VAL A 126 -7.95 -10.35 -3.77
C VAL A 126 -8.19 -10.64 -2.30
N LEU A 127 -7.12 -10.72 -1.49
CA LEU A 127 -7.21 -10.99 -0.05
C LEU A 127 -8.08 -9.97 0.67
N ALA A 128 -7.99 -8.68 0.30
CA ALA A 128 -8.79 -7.61 0.89
C ALA A 128 -10.31 -7.77 0.64
N LYS A 129 -10.72 -8.54 -0.36
CA LYS A 129 -12.13 -8.73 -0.76
C LYS A 129 -12.69 -10.08 -0.33
N VAL A 130 -11.88 -10.96 0.28
CA VAL A 130 -12.29 -12.33 0.61
C VAL A 130 -13.49 -12.33 1.55
N ASP A 131 -13.55 -11.41 2.52
CA ASP A 131 -14.64 -11.36 3.48
C ASP A 131 -15.94 -10.85 2.87
N ASP A 132 -15.87 -9.87 1.96
CA ASP A 132 -17.01 -9.44 1.15
C ASP A 132 -17.55 -10.60 0.30
N LEU A 133 -16.65 -11.36 -0.34
CA LEU A 133 -17.02 -12.53 -1.13
C LEU A 133 -17.68 -13.61 -0.28
N ARG A 134 -17.15 -13.88 0.92
CA ARG A 134 -17.77 -14.82 1.88
C ARG A 134 -19.13 -14.33 2.34
N ALA A 135 -19.29 -13.04 2.61
CA ALA A 135 -20.57 -12.45 2.96
C ALA A 135 -21.59 -12.60 1.82
N LEU A 136 -21.19 -12.37 0.57
CA LEU A 136 -22.05 -12.55 -0.59
C LEU A 136 -22.47 -14.01 -0.82
N LEU A 137 -21.58 -14.97 -0.56
CA LEU A 137 -21.88 -16.39 -0.72
C LEU A 137 -22.76 -16.95 0.42
N THR A 138 -22.64 -16.38 1.62
CA THR A 138 -23.45 -16.78 2.78
C THR A 138 -24.78 -16.02 2.88
N ALA A 139 -24.90 -14.89 2.17
CA ALA A 139 -26.18 -14.21 1.99
C ALA A 139 -27.16 -15.15 1.27
N LYS A 140 -28.33 -15.38 1.88
CA LYS A 140 -29.43 -16.11 1.24
C LYS A 140 -29.68 -15.53 -0.17
N PRO A 141 -29.92 -16.35 -1.21
CA PRO A 141 -30.30 -15.83 -2.51
C PRO A 141 -31.58 -15.02 -2.32
N ASN A 142 -31.47 -13.70 -2.32
CA ASN A 142 -32.65 -12.86 -2.29
C ASN A 142 -33.38 -13.12 -3.62
N PRO A 143 -34.69 -13.46 -3.62
CA PRO A 143 -35.41 -13.60 -4.86
C PRO A 143 -35.31 -12.26 -5.58
N ARG A 144 -34.59 -12.26 -6.71
CA ARG A 144 -34.32 -11.10 -7.56
C ARG A 144 -35.59 -10.25 -7.67
N PRO A 145 -35.59 -8.96 -7.31
CA PRO A 145 -36.67 -8.10 -7.75
C PRO A 145 -36.61 -8.05 -9.27
N LYS A 146 -37.62 -8.62 -9.94
CA LYS A 146 -37.82 -8.46 -11.37
C LYS A 146 -38.08 -6.99 -11.66
N LYS A 147 -37.06 -6.19 -11.96
CA LYS A 147 -37.25 -4.87 -12.60
C LYS A 147 -36.16 -4.58 -13.63
N SER A 148 -36.62 -4.68 -14.88
CA SER A 148 -36.28 -3.91 -16.06
C SER A 148 -34.80 -3.77 -16.45
N CYS A 149 -34.45 -4.47 -17.53
CA CYS A 149 -33.39 -4.07 -18.43
C CYS A 149 -33.77 -2.69 -19.02
N SER A 150 -33.18 -1.62 -18.51
CA SER A 150 -33.16 -0.32 -19.19
C SER A 150 -31.77 -0.13 -19.77
N THR A 151 -31.53 -0.78 -20.91
CA THR A 151 -30.40 -0.43 -21.78
C THR A 151 -30.69 0.93 -22.39
N THR A 152 -30.31 2.00 -21.71
CA THR A 152 -30.12 3.30 -22.35
C THR A 152 -28.73 3.29 -22.95
N ILE A 153 -28.61 2.88 -24.21
CA ILE A 153 -27.42 3.16 -25.02
C ILE A 153 -27.43 4.67 -25.25
N SER A 154 -26.63 5.40 -24.49
CA SER A 154 -26.23 6.75 -24.88
C SER A 154 -25.30 6.63 -26.07
N ALA A 155 -25.86 6.78 -27.28
CA ALA A 155 -25.07 7.01 -28.49
C ALA A 155 -24.38 8.37 -28.35
N SER A 156 -23.11 8.37 -27.93
CA SER A 156 -22.25 9.55 -28.03
C SER A 156 -21.87 9.71 -29.51
N ALA A 157 -22.54 10.64 -30.19
CA ALA A 157 -22.18 11.05 -31.54
C ALA A 157 -20.72 11.51 -31.57
N ALA A 158 -19.95 10.95 -32.51
CA ALA A 158 -18.55 11.30 -32.75
C ALA A 158 -18.43 12.77 -33.22
N PRO A 159 -17.35 13.49 -32.84
CA PRO A 159 -17.08 14.79 -33.41
C PRO A 159 -16.70 14.64 -34.89
N THR A 160 -17.44 15.34 -35.75
CA THR A 160 -17.17 15.47 -37.18
C THR A 160 -15.79 16.08 -37.42
N SER A 161 -14.91 15.30 -38.04
CA SER A 161 -13.67 15.76 -38.68
C SER A 161 -14.00 16.83 -39.74
N LYS A 162 -13.53 18.07 -39.54
CA LYS A 162 -13.42 19.07 -40.59
C LYS A 162 -11.98 19.03 -41.12
N SER A 163 -11.83 18.46 -42.31
CA SER A 163 -10.59 18.46 -43.09
C SER A 163 -10.09 19.90 -43.38
N PRO A 164 -8.78 20.16 -43.36
CA PRO A 164 -8.22 21.44 -43.79
C PRO A 164 -8.23 21.59 -45.33
N PRO A 165 -8.32 22.83 -45.86
CA PRO A 165 -8.36 23.08 -47.31
C PRO A 165 -7.00 22.84 -47.99
N PRO A 166 -6.98 22.60 -49.32
CA PRO A 166 -5.79 22.21 -50.06
C PRO A 166 -4.79 23.36 -50.26
N VAL A 167 -3.50 23.02 -50.16
CA VAL A 167 -2.37 23.88 -50.52
C VAL A 167 -2.35 24.07 -52.04
N SER A 168 -2.61 25.29 -52.51
CA SER A 168 -2.38 25.70 -53.90
C SER A 168 -1.02 26.38 -54.00
N SER A 169 -0.08 25.71 -54.64
CA SER A 169 1.17 26.28 -55.14
C SER A 169 0.89 27.36 -56.18
N ASN A 170 1.52 28.53 -56.08
CA ASN A 170 1.78 29.39 -57.22
C ASN A 170 3.16 30.06 -57.09
N SER A 171 3.83 30.12 -58.23
CA SER A 171 5.26 30.32 -58.45
C SER A 171 5.65 31.77 -58.78
N LYS A 172 6.71 32.27 -58.10
CA LYS A 172 7.77 33.25 -58.51
C LYS A 172 7.36 34.67 -59.02
N PRO A 173 8.28 35.66 -59.18
CA PRO A 173 9.68 35.79 -58.71
C PRO A 173 10.10 37.19 -58.14
N SER A 174 11.31 37.20 -57.53
CA SER A 174 12.36 38.25 -57.61
C SER A 174 12.17 39.64 -56.98
N SER A 175 12.91 39.90 -55.89
CA SER A 175 14.04 40.87 -55.91
C SER A 175 14.93 40.73 -54.66
N ASN A 176 16.23 40.70 -54.90
CA ASN A 176 17.38 40.78 -53.96
C ASN A 176 17.94 42.24 -54.04
N PRO A 177 19.08 42.66 -53.45
CA PRO A 177 19.88 42.25 -52.26
C PRO A 177 20.08 43.45 -51.28
N SER A 178 20.68 43.36 -50.08
CA SER A 178 22.14 43.35 -49.76
C SER A 178 22.23 43.62 -48.22
N ARG A 179 22.93 42.82 -47.38
CA ARG A 179 24.37 42.85 -47.00
C ARG A 179 24.82 44.19 -46.35
N PRO A 180 25.77 44.26 -45.40
CA PRO A 180 26.61 43.23 -44.73
C PRO A 180 26.25 42.89 -43.29
#